data_AF-A0A7X8FH33-F1
#
_entry.id   AF-A0A7X8FH33-F1
#
_cell.length_a   1.000
_cell.length_b   1.000
_cell.length_c   1.000
_cell.angle_alpha   90.00
_cell.angle_beta   90.00
_cell.angle_gamma   90.00
#
_symmetry.space_group_name_H-M   'P 1'
#
loop_
_entity.id
_entity.type
_entity.pdbx_description
1 polymer ?
#
loop_
_entity_poly.entity_id
_entity_poly.type
_entity_poly.pdbx_seq_one_letter_code
_entity_poly.pdbx_strand_id
1 'polypeptide(L)'
;MKQKGILLIGFLFAFSLTFGQRTDGKGMMYLDENRRPIYSENIVIPDVNGYQVLKCDFHTHTVFSDGQVWPSIRAQEAWEEGLDAIALTEHIEYHPYKDDVKVDHNR
;
A
#
# COMPACT_ATOMS: atom_id res chain seq x y z
N MET A 1 25.03 10.55 -44.89
CA MET A 1 24.06 9.43 -44.83
C MET A 1 24.22 8.54 -43.59
N LYS A 2 25.45 8.18 -43.16
CA LYS A 2 25.70 7.31 -41.99
C LYS A 2 25.15 7.83 -40.65
N GLN A 3 25.29 9.13 -40.33
CA GLN A 3 24.79 9.69 -39.07
C GLN A 3 23.26 9.66 -38.93
N LYS A 4 22.52 9.88 -40.03
CA LYS A 4 21.05 9.82 -40.03
C LYS A 4 20.54 8.40 -39.76
N GLY A 5 21.25 7.37 -40.25
CA GLY A 5 20.92 5.97 -39.97
C GLY A 5 21.15 5.58 -38.51
N ILE A 6 22.23 6.05 -37.89
CA ILE A 6 22.53 5.82 -36.47
C ILE A 6 21.47 6.48 -35.58
N LEU A 7 21.07 7.72 -35.89
CA LEU A 7 20.00 8.42 -35.18
C LEU A 7 18.65 7.69 -35.28
N LEU A 8 18.31 7.14 -36.46
CA LEU A 8 17.07 6.40 -36.66
C LEU A 8 17.05 5.10 -35.84
N ILE A 9 18.16 4.37 -35.80
CA ILE A 9 18.31 3.14 -35.01
C ILE A 9 18.24 3.47 -33.51
N GLY A 10 18.92 4.53 -33.07
CA GLY A 10 18.83 5.00 -31.69
C GLY A 10 17.40 5.37 -31.28
N PHE A 11 16.65 6.04 -32.17
CA PHE A 11 15.25 6.39 -31.93
C PHE A 11 14.33 5.17 -31.86
N LEU A 12 14.51 4.20 -32.76
CA LEU A 12 13.79 2.92 -32.72
C LEU A 12 14.08 2.12 -31.44
N PHE A 13 15.33 2.13 -30.98
CA PHE A 13 15.74 1.45 -29.76
C PHE A 13 15.22 2.14 -28.49
N ALA A 14 15.19 3.48 -28.47
CA ALA A 14 14.55 4.23 -27.40
C ALA A 14 13.03 3.97 -27.36
N PHE A 15 12.39 3.85 -28.52
CA PHE A 15 10.97 3.55 -28.62
C PHE A 15 10.64 2.13 -28.12
N SER A 16 11.47 1.13 -28.43
CA SER A 16 11.27 -0.24 -27.91
C SER A 16 11.51 -0.32 -26.40
N LEU A 17 12.51 0.39 -25.85
CA LEU A 17 12.75 0.46 -24.41
C LEU A 17 11.58 1.08 -23.66
N THR A 18 11.02 2.20 -24.16
CA THR A 18 9.85 2.86 -23.54
C THR A 18 8.58 2.01 -23.62
N PHE A 19 8.37 1.27 -24.72
CA PHE A 19 7.24 0.33 -24.83
C PHE A 19 7.39 -0.88 -23.90
N GLY A 20 8.63 -1.33 -23.66
CA GLY A 20 8.96 -2.41 -22.74
C GLY A 20 8.84 -2.05 -21.25
N GLN A 21 8.77 -0.76 -20.90
CA GLN A 21 8.53 -0.31 -19.53
C GLN A 21 7.03 -0.17 -19.18
N ARG A 22 6.12 -0.54 -20.10
CA ARG A 22 4.68 -0.53 -19.81
C ARG A 22 4.35 -1.60 -18.77
N THR A 23 3.88 -1.16 -17.61
CA THR A 23 3.45 -2.03 -16.51
C THR A 23 2.08 -2.67 -16.77
N ASP A 24 1.35 -2.20 -17.78
CA ASP A 24 0.02 -2.63 -18.20
C ASP A 24 0.06 -3.37 -19.55
N GLY A 25 0.51 -4.62 -19.54
CA GLY A 25 0.44 -5.48 -20.73
C GLY A 25 -1.00 -5.85 -21.09
N LYS A 26 -1.39 -5.67 -22.37
CA LYS A 26 -2.62 -6.26 -22.94
C LYS A 26 -2.54 -7.80 -22.83
N GLY A 27 -3.11 -8.37 -21.78
CA GLY A 27 -3.15 -9.82 -21.56
C GLY A 27 -3.41 -10.23 -20.11
N MET A 28 -3.13 -9.35 -19.13
CA MET A 28 -3.53 -9.56 -17.74
C MET A 28 -4.45 -8.42 -17.32
N MET A 29 -5.72 -8.73 -17.00
CA MET A 29 -6.60 -7.76 -16.34
C MET A 29 -6.16 -7.65 -14.89
N TYR A 30 -5.52 -6.54 -14.53
CA TYR A 30 -5.35 -6.14 -13.15
C TYR A 30 -6.59 -5.36 -12.74
N LEU A 31 -7.32 -5.90 -11.76
CA LEU A 31 -8.38 -5.16 -11.09
C LEU A 31 -7.74 -3.96 -10.40
N ASP A 32 -8.27 -2.77 -10.65
CA ASP A 32 -7.76 -1.54 -10.03
C ASP A 32 -7.95 -1.59 -8.51
N GLU A 33 -8.97 -2.33 -8.05
CA GLU A 33 -9.25 -2.62 -6.64
C GLU A 33 -8.13 -3.41 -5.92
N ASN A 34 -7.32 -4.16 -6.67
CA ASN A 34 -6.21 -4.95 -6.09
C ASN A 34 -4.86 -4.22 -6.17
N ARG A 35 -4.81 -3.01 -6.73
CA ARG A 35 -3.57 -2.25 -6.85
C ARG A 35 -3.33 -1.45 -5.57
N ARG A 36 -2.11 -1.53 -5.05
CA ARG A 36 -1.68 -0.58 -4.01
C ARG A 36 -1.57 0.82 -4.62
N PRO A 37 -2.06 1.86 -3.94
CA PRO A 37 -1.96 3.21 -4.46
C PRO A 37 -0.48 3.65 -4.43
N ILE A 38 -0.03 4.35 -5.48
CA ILE A 38 1.35 4.85 -5.58
C ILE A 38 1.58 6.05 -4.63
N TYR A 39 0.48 6.71 -4.23
CA TYR A 39 0.44 7.87 -3.36
C TYR A 39 -0.62 7.66 -2.28
N SER A 40 -0.47 8.30 -1.12
CA SER A 40 -1.52 8.32 -0.10
C SER A 40 -2.83 8.86 -0.68
N GLU A 41 -3.92 8.14 -0.45
CA GLU A 41 -5.25 8.59 -0.81
C GLU A 41 -5.64 9.79 0.08
N ASN A 42 -6.16 10.84 -0.56
CA ASN A 42 -6.67 11.99 0.17
C ASN A 42 -8.20 11.89 0.25
N ILE A 43 -8.68 11.30 1.35
CA ILE A 43 -10.12 11.22 1.63
C ILE A 43 -10.57 12.53 2.27
N VAL A 44 -11.30 13.35 1.50
CA VAL A 44 -11.87 14.61 1.98
C VAL A 44 -13.31 14.37 2.43
N ILE A 45 -13.52 14.39 3.74
CA ILE A 45 -14.86 14.40 4.34
C ILE A 45 -15.12 15.84 4.84
N PRO A 46 -16.27 16.45 4.51
CA PRO A 46 -16.58 17.78 4.98
C PRO A 46 -16.74 17.83 6.49
N ASP A 47 -16.39 18.96 7.08
CA ASP A 47 -16.65 19.23 8.50
C ASP A 47 -18.15 19.16 8.79
N VAL A 48 -18.50 18.63 9.95
CA VAL A 48 -19.90 18.44 10.38
C VAL A 48 -20.13 19.24 11.66
N ASN A 49 -21.13 20.13 11.66
CA ASN A 49 -21.51 20.94 12.82
C ASN A 49 -20.34 21.75 13.44
N GLY A 50 -19.36 22.16 12.62
CA GLY A 50 -18.17 22.88 13.08
C GLY A 50 -17.06 21.99 13.65
N TYR A 51 -17.14 20.67 13.48
CA TYR A 51 -16.11 19.72 13.88
C TYR A 51 -15.40 19.13 12.66
N GLN A 52 -14.08 18.98 12.76
CA GLN A 52 -13.27 18.26 11.79
C GLN A 52 -13.57 16.76 11.89
N VAL A 53 -13.91 16.15 10.75
CA VAL A 53 -14.12 14.70 10.70
C VAL A 53 -12.79 14.00 10.51
N LEU A 54 -12.46 13.08 11.43
CA LEU A 54 -11.29 12.23 11.33
C LEU A 54 -11.69 10.82 10.87
N LYS A 55 -10.89 10.22 9.99
CA LYS A 55 -11.04 8.84 9.54
C LYS A 55 -10.13 7.96 10.38
N CYS A 56 -10.70 6.94 11.02
CA CYS A 56 -9.94 6.13 11.94
C CYS A 56 -10.34 4.65 11.84
N ASP A 57 -9.37 3.78 12.08
CA ASP A 57 -9.62 2.37 12.34
C ASP A 57 -9.22 2.03 13.77
N PHE A 58 -10.21 1.75 14.61
CA PHE A 58 -10.00 1.50 16.04
C PHE A 58 -9.96 0.02 16.41
N HIS A 59 -9.96 -0.88 15.43
CA HIS A 59 -9.90 -2.31 15.71
C HIS A 59 -9.13 -3.05 14.61
N THR A 60 -7.83 -3.25 14.84
CA THR A 60 -6.99 -4.04 13.93
C THR A 60 -6.05 -4.97 14.67
N HIS A 61 -5.64 -6.04 13.98
CA HIS A 61 -4.76 -7.08 14.50
C HIS A 61 -3.52 -7.24 13.61
N THR A 62 -2.44 -7.73 14.22
CA THR A 62 -1.16 -8.04 13.58
C THR A 62 -0.74 -9.46 13.96
N VAL A 63 0.42 -9.91 13.48
CA VAL A 63 1.00 -11.22 13.87
C VAL A 63 1.26 -11.37 15.37
N PHE A 64 1.14 -10.29 16.16
CA PHE A 64 1.23 -10.36 17.62
C PHE A 64 -0.02 -10.93 18.28
N SER A 65 -1.12 -11.16 17.56
CA SER A 65 -2.20 -12.03 18.00
C SER A 65 -2.62 -12.98 16.87
N ASP A 66 -3.63 -12.65 16.09
CA ASP A 66 -4.19 -13.47 15.00
C ASP A 66 -4.23 -12.76 13.64
N GLY A 67 -3.66 -11.57 13.55
CA GLY A 67 -3.47 -10.86 12.29
C GLY A 67 -2.33 -11.46 11.45
N GLN A 68 -2.31 -11.12 10.16
CA GLN A 68 -1.40 -11.76 9.20
C GLN A 68 -0.19 -10.91 8.81
N VAL A 69 -0.12 -9.67 9.29
CA VAL A 69 0.90 -8.69 8.87
C VAL A 69 1.68 -8.16 10.06
N TRP A 70 2.90 -7.67 9.80
CA TRP A 70 3.70 -6.98 10.82
C TRP A 70 3.06 -5.63 11.18
N PRO A 71 3.20 -5.12 12.43
CA PRO A 71 2.61 -3.84 12.83
C PRO A 71 2.94 -2.65 11.93
N SER A 72 4.14 -2.60 11.34
CA SER A 72 4.53 -1.53 10.42
C SER A 72 3.67 -1.48 9.16
N ILE A 73 3.12 -2.62 8.73
CA ILE A 73 2.25 -2.69 7.55
C ILE A 73 0.93 -2.00 7.83
N ARG A 74 0.37 -2.11 9.04
CA ARG A 74 -0.86 -1.37 9.42
C ARG A 74 -0.66 0.14 9.39
N ALA A 75 0.50 0.62 9.83
CA ALA A 75 0.84 2.03 9.73
C ALA A 75 1.00 2.49 8.27
N GLN A 76 1.57 1.63 7.41
CA GLN A 76 1.68 1.90 5.98
C GLN A 76 0.30 1.94 5.31
N GLU A 77 -0.57 0.96 5.58
CA GLU A 77 -1.94 0.91 5.07
C GLU A 77 -2.73 2.16 5.49
N ALA A 78 -2.65 2.55 6.76
CA ALA A 78 -3.30 3.76 7.26
C ALA A 78 -2.86 5.03 6.51
N TRP A 79 -1.56 5.15 6.20
CA TRP A 79 -1.02 6.26 5.42
C TRP A 79 -1.47 6.19 3.95
N GLU A 80 -1.40 5.01 3.34
CA GLU A 80 -1.79 4.77 1.95
C GLU A 80 -3.29 5.04 1.72
N GLU A 81 -4.14 4.72 2.68
CA GLU A 81 -5.60 4.90 2.62
C GLU A 81 -6.10 6.24 3.20
N GLY A 82 -5.22 7.07 3.75
CA GLY A 82 -5.58 8.41 4.22
C GLY A 82 -6.33 8.44 5.57
N LEU A 83 -6.10 7.45 6.43
CA LEU A 83 -6.58 7.44 7.82
C LEU A 83 -5.76 8.42 8.69
N ASP A 84 -6.43 9.09 9.63
CA ASP A 84 -5.79 10.05 10.55
C ASP A 84 -5.31 9.38 11.84
N ALA A 85 -5.93 8.26 12.24
CA ALA A 85 -5.52 7.50 13.41
C ALA A 85 -5.87 6.02 13.27
N ILE A 86 -5.06 5.17 13.89
CA ILE A 86 -5.32 3.73 14.03
C ILE A 86 -5.10 3.25 15.46
N ALA A 87 -5.75 2.16 15.83
CA ALA A 87 -5.45 1.40 17.04
C ALA A 87 -5.12 -0.06 16.68
N LEU A 88 -3.99 -0.54 17.21
CA LEU A 88 -3.62 -1.96 17.19
C LEU A 88 -4.17 -2.60 18.47
N THR A 89 -5.19 -3.43 18.33
CA THR A 89 -5.97 -3.99 19.46
C THR A 89 -5.83 -5.50 19.49
N GLU A 90 -4.60 -5.97 19.73
CA GLU A 90 -4.29 -7.40 19.80
C GLU A 90 -5.12 -8.13 20.86
N HIS A 91 -5.44 -9.40 20.62
CA HIS A 91 -6.07 -10.24 21.64
C HIS A 91 -5.12 -10.47 22.84
N ILE A 92 -5.67 -10.53 24.05
CA ILE A 92 -4.89 -10.88 25.26
C ILE A 92 -4.86 -12.41 25.43
N GLU A 93 -5.97 -13.08 25.15
CA GLU A 93 -6.12 -14.52 25.42
C GLU A 93 -5.73 -15.38 24.21
N TYR A 94 -5.76 -14.83 23.00
CA TYR A 94 -5.66 -15.60 21.77
C TYR A 94 -4.43 -15.24 20.93
N HIS A 95 -3.49 -16.20 20.88
CA HIS A 95 -2.18 -16.03 20.26
C HIS A 95 -1.81 -17.29 19.44
N PRO A 96 -2.40 -17.48 18.25
CA PRO A 96 -2.09 -18.63 17.39
C PRO A 96 -0.62 -18.69 16.96
N TYR A 97 0.07 -17.56 16.83
CA TYR A 97 1.48 -17.48 16.41
C TYR A 97 2.49 -17.46 17.57
N LYS A 98 2.08 -17.81 18.80
CA LYS A 98 2.91 -17.73 20.02
C LYS A 98 4.23 -18.51 19.96
N ASP A 99 4.30 -19.54 19.12
CA ASP A 99 5.50 -20.36 18.96
C ASP A 99 6.59 -19.62 18.15
N ASP A 100 6.17 -18.66 17.30
CA ASP A 100 7.04 -17.87 16.43
C ASP A 100 7.24 -16.42 16.95
N VAL A 101 6.21 -15.85 17.59
CA VAL A 101 6.18 -14.45 18.05
C VAL A 101 5.94 -14.40 19.56
N LYS A 102 6.87 -13.80 20.29
CA LYS A 102 6.73 -13.58 21.74
C LYS A 102 5.93 -12.31 22.01
N VAL A 103 4.95 -12.43 22.91
CA VAL A 103 4.10 -11.31 23.35
C VAL A 103 4.40 -11.01 24.81
N ASP A 104 4.49 -9.72 25.14
CA ASP A 104 4.66 -9.21 26.49
C ASP A 104 3.73 -8.01 26.68
N HIS A 105 2.73 -8.15 27.54
CA HIS A 105 1.72 -7.10 27.78
C HIS A 105 2.19 -6.04 28.79
N ASN A 106 3.36 -6.22 29.41
CA ASN A 106 3.89 -5.32 30.45
C ASN A 106 5.17 -4.59 30.03
N ARG A 107 5.51 -4.62 28.74
CA ARG A 107 6.77 -4.12 28.22
C ARG A 107 6.61 -3.17 27.05
#